data_AF-A0A954G9Y2-F1
#
_entry.id   AF-A0A954G9Y2-F1
#
_cell.length_a   1.000
_cell.length_b   1.000
_cell.length_c   1.000
_cell.angle_alpha   90.00
_cell.angle_beta   90.00
_cell.angle_gamma   90.00
#
_symmetry.space_group_name_H-M   'P 1'
#
loop_
_entity.id
_entity.type
_entity.pdbx_description
1 polymer ?
#
loop_
_entity_poly.entity_id
_entity_poly.type
_entity_poly.pdbx_seq_one_letter_code
_entity_poly.pdbx_strand_id
1 'polypeptide(L)'
;MYANRASLIRMLMLLLIWKSSPLPLDACTTAVISGKATVDGRPLLWKNRDAPARHNEVALLTEGPLRAVAVVNAGSRRSAWMGMNEAGFCIENSLSTDLRQPGKKTGPANGLLIKRALLTCRTVADFKRLLEDTNQSGRRTVANFGVIDA
;
A
#
# COMPACT_ATOMS: atom_id res chain seq x y z
N MET A 1 -18.29 -5.21 53.75
CA MET A 1 -17.38 -4.15 53.28
C MET A 1 -18.00 -3.53 52.02
N TYR A 2 -18.73 -2.41 52.14
CA TYR A 2 -19.31 -1.73 50.98
C TYR A 2 -18.21 -0.90 50.32
N ALA A 3 -17.95 -1.14 49.02
CA ALA A 3 -17.05 -0.30 48.26
C ALA A 3 -17.52 1.16 48.34
N ASN A 4 -16.64 2.07 48.76
CA ASN A 4 -16.97 3.49 48.89
C ASN A 4 -17.40 4.03 47.52
N ARG A 5 -18.61 4.60 47.44
CA ARG A 5 -19.22 5.09 46.19
C ARG A 5 -18.30 6.04 45.41
N ALA A 6 -17.49 6.83 46.13
CA ALA A 6 -16.47 7.71 45.55
C ALA A 6 -15.30 6.94 44.90
N SER A 7 -14.90 5.81 45.48
CA SER A 7 -13.88 4.91 44.90
C SER A 7 -14.39 4.24 43.63
N LEU A 8 -15.67 3.87 43.60
CA LEU A 8 -16.29 3.29 42.40
C LEU A 8 -16.35 4.30 41.25
N ILE A 9 -16.73 5.55 41.53
CA ILE A 9 -16.79 6.64 40.55
C ILE A 9 -15.39 6.95 40.01
N ARG A 10 -14.36 7.03 40.86
CA ARG A 10 -12.97 7.23 40.41
C ARG A 10 -12.47 6.09 39.53
N MET A 11 -12.77 4.84 39.88
CA MET A 11 -12.42 3.68 39.06
C MET A 11 -13.11 3.70 37.69
N LEU A 12 -14.39 4.06 37.64
CA LEU A 12 -15.15 4.24 36.41
C LEU A 12 -14.57 5.36 35.54
N MET A 13 -14.22 6.52 36.13
CA MET A 13 -13.60 7.61 35.40
C MET A 13 -12.23 7.23 34.83
N LEU A 14 -11.39 6.50 35.59
CA LEU A 14 -10.11 6.00 35.10
C LEU A 14 -10.26 4.99 33.95
N LEU A 15 -11.27 4.11 34.00
CA LEU A 15 -11.61 3.18 32.92
C LEU A 15 -12.10 3.89 31.66
N LEU A 16 -12.89 4.96 31.81
CA LEU A 16 -13.35 5.80 30.70
C LEU A 16 -12.19 6.56 30.04
N ILE A 17 -11.26 7.10 30.83
CA ILE A 17 -10.05 7.79 30.35
C ILE A 17 -9.12 6.80 29.63
N TRP A 18 -8.93 5.59 30.17
CA TRP A 18 -8.15 4.55 29.49
C TRP A 18 -8.74 4.20 28.12
N LYS A 19 -10.07 4.00 28.05
CA LYS A 19 -10.76 3.65 26.80
C LYS A 19 -10.80 4.78 25.76
N SER A 20 -10.57 6.03 26.16
CA SER A 20 -10.58 7.20 25.25
C SER A 20 -9.20 7.57 24.72
N SER A 21 -8.16 6.79 25.03
CA SER A 21 -6.85 6.95 24.39
C SER A 21 -6.99 6.71 22.88
N PRO A 22 -6.65 7.68 22.02
CA PRO A 22 -6.73 7.48 20.57
C PRO A 22 -5.77 6.36 20.19
N LEU A 23 -6.30 5.34 19.52
CA LEU A 23 -5.46 4.28 18.95
C LEU A 23 -4.55 4.93 17.89
N PRO A 24 -3.25 4.59 17.85
CA PRO A 24 -2.38 5.05 16.78
C PRO A 24 -2.96 4.58 15.44
N LEU A 25 -3.27 5.55 14.57
CA LEU A 25 -3.73 5.30 13.22
C LEU A 25 -2.50 5.18 12.32
N ASP A 26 -2.35 4.02 11.67
CA ASP A 26 -1.30 3.76 10.68
C ASP A 26 -1.89 4.09 9.31
N ALA A 27 -1.34 5.10 8.61
CA ALA A 27 -1.94 5.68 7.42
C ALA A 27 -0.89 5.92 6.33
N CYS A 28 -0.90 5.04 5.32
CA CYS A 28 -0.06 5.22 4.15
C CYS A 28 -0.29 6.60 3.52
N THR A 29 0.79 7.33 3.26
CA THR A 29 0.76 8.63 2.59
C THR A 29 1.45 8.51 1.24
N THR A 30 0.85 9.04 0.18
CA THR A 30 1.38 8.96 -1.19
C THR A 30 1.48 10.33 -1.80
N ALA A 31 2.47 10.53 -2.68
CA ALA A 31 2.62 11.76 -3.45
C ALA A 31 3.14 11.47 -4.86
N VAL A 32 2.57 12.16 -5.83
CA VAL A 32 3.04 12.17 -7.23
C VAL A 32 3.47 13.58 -7.55
N ILE A 33 4.75 13.76 -7.87
CA ILE A 33 5.33 15.06 -8.18
C ILE A 33 5.75 15.05 -9.64
N SER A 34 5.14 15.91 -10.44
CA SER A 34 5.48 16.04 -11.86
C SER A 34 6.90 16.57 -12.03
N GLY A 35 7.60 16.19 -13.11
CA GLY A 35 8.91 16.74 -13.43
C GLY A 35 8.94 18.27 -13.57
N LYS A 36 7.82 18.90 -13.94
CA LYS A 36 7.69 20.38 -13.97
C LYS A 36 7.88 21.05 -12.61
N ALA A 37 7.66 20.30 -11.53
CA ALA A 37 7.76 20.78 -10.15
C ALA A 37 9.09 20.40 -9.48
N THR A 38 9.97 19.67 -10.16
CA THR A 38 11.27 19.23 -9.64
C THR A 38 12.42 19.99 -10.31
N VAL A 39 13.53 20.16 -9.57
CA VAL A 39 14.67 20.97 -10.02
C VAL A 39 15.42 20.37 -11.22
N ASP A 40 15.34 19.06 -11.41
CA ASP A 40 16.03 18.31 -12.47
C ASP A 40 15.09 17.81 -13.57
N GLY A 41 13.82 18.19 -13.53
CA GLY A 41 12.81 17.78 -14.51
C GLY A 41 12.33 16.34 -14.36
N ARG A 42 12.82 15.57 -13.37
CA ARG A 42 12.46 14.16 -13.19
C ARG A 42 11.25 14.00 -12.29
N PRO A 43 10.24 13.19 -12.65
CA PRO A 43 9.08 12.97 -11.81
C PRO A 43 9.45 12.13 -10.58
N LEU A 44 8.74 12.34 -9.46
CA LEU A 44 8.90 11.58 -8.23
C LEU A 44 7.60 10.89 -7.86
N LEU A 45 7.70 9.60 -7.54
CA LEU A 45 6.63 8.81 -6.96
C LEU A 45 7.03 8.42 -5.54
N TRP A 46 6.30 8.94 -4.56
CA TRP A 46 6.62 8.77 -3.14
C TRP A 46 5.53 8.01 -2.40
N LYS A 47 5.96 7.17 -1.45
CA LYS A 47 5.10 6.47 -0.52
C LYS A 47 5.73 6.39 0.87
N ASN A 48 4.99 6.81 1.88
CA ASN A 48 5.20 6.39 3.25
C ASN A 48 4.42 5.08 3.49
N ARG A 49 5.13 3.99 3.82
CA ARG A 49 4.54 2.65 3.98
C ARG A 49 4.30 2.32 5.45
N ASP A 50 3.07 2.55 5.84
CA ASP A 50 2.51 2.21 7.15
C ASP A 50 1.95 0.80 7.09
N ALA A 51 2.62 -0.14 7.78
CA ALA A 51 2.29 -1.56 7.73
C ALA A 51 2.88 -2.33 8.93
N PRO A 52 2.22 -3.43 9.36
CA PRO A 52 2.72 -4.26 10.46
C PRO A 52 4.07 -4.93 10.15
N ALA A 53 4.35 -5.22 8.88
CA ALA A 53 5.63 -5.78 8.44
C ALA A 53 6.68 -4.66 8.34
N ARG A 54 7.48 -4.49 9.39
CA ARG A 54 8.48 -3.40 9.49
C ARG A 54 9.78 -3.67 8.74
N HIS A 55 10.19 -4.93 8.61
CA HIS A 55 11.41 -5.30 7.91
C HIS A 55 11.15 -5.44 6.41
N ASN A 56 11.81 -4.57 5.64
CA ASN A 56 11.71 -4.53 4.19
C ASN A 56 13.10 -4.69 3.57
N GLU A 57 13.12 -5.21 2.35
CA GLU A 57 14.32 -5.30 1.50
C GLU A 57 14.04 -4.60 0.17
N VAL A 58 15.09 -4.05 -0.43
CA VAL A 58 15.08 -3.67 -1.84
C VAL A 58 15.62 -4.85 -2.63
N ALA A 59 14.80 -5.42 -3.51
CA ALA A 59 15.13 -6.61 -4.27
C ALA A 59 15.09 -6.34 -5.78
N LEU A 60 16.05 -6.92 -6.49
CA LEU A 60 15.97 -7.08 -7.94
C LEU A 60 15.06 -8.29 -8.24
N LEU A 61 14.05 -8.08 -9.08
CA LEU A 61 13.14 -9.07 -9.62
C LEU A 61 13.50 -9.32 -11.08
N THR A 62 13.58 -10.59 -11.49
CA THR A 62 14.06 -11.01 -12.81
C THR A 62 13.22 -12.14 -13.42
N GLU A 63 12.10 -12.50 -12.79
CA GLU A 63 11.25 -13.62 -13.18
C GLU A 63 10.20 -13.28 -14.26
N GLY A 64 10.21 -12.06 -14.78
CA GLY A 64 9.28 -11.59 -15.82
C GLY A 64 10.00 -10.99 -17.03
N PRO A 65 9.24 -10.55 -18.05
CA PRO A 65 9.80 -9.96 -19.26
C PRO A 65 10.49 -8.61 -19.02
N LEU A 66 10.28 -7.99 -17.86
CA LEU A 66 10.99 -6.80 -17.39
C LEU A 66 11.68 -7.11 -16.06
N ARG A 67 12.92 -6.65 -15.92
CA ARG A 67 13.61 -6.56 -14.64
C ARG A 67 13.07 -5.37 -13.84
N ALA A 68 12.95 -5.54 -12.54
CA ALA A 68 12.44 -4.50 -11.64
C ALA A 68 13.18 -4.43 -10.32
N VAL A 69 13.30 -3.23 -9.77
CA VAL A 69 13.74 -3.00 -8.38
C VAL A 69 12.49 -2.71 -7.56
N ALA A 70 12.29 -3.48 -6.50
CA ALA A 70 11.06 -3.43 -5.71
C ALA A 70 11.34 -3.46 -4.20
N VAL A 71 10.49 -2.78 -3.44
CA VAL A 71 10.41 -2.94 -1.99
C VAL A 71 9.55 -4.16 -1.67
N VAL A 72 10.13 -5.12 -0.94
CA VAL A 72 9.48 -6.38 -0.54
C VAL A 72 9.58 -6.56 0.98
N ASN A 73 8.81 -7.49 1.55
CA ASN A 73 9.04 -7.89 2.95
C ASN A 73 10.37 -8.66 3.04
N ALA A 74 11.14 -8.43 4.10
CA ALA A 74 12.38 -9.16 4.33
C ALA A 74 12.17 -10.69 4.30
N GLY A 75 13.06 -11.41 3.64
CA GLY A 75 12.98 -12.86 3.46
C GLY A 75 11.88 -13.37 2.52
N SER A 76 11.11 -12.50 1.84
CA SER A 76 10.08 -12.94 0.88
C SER A 76 9.93 -12.01 -0.32
N ARG A 77 10.28 -12.53 -1.50
CA ARG A 77 10.09 -11.84 -2.79
C ARG A 77 8.73 -12.10 -3.42
N ARG A 78 7.79 -12.76 -2.73
CA ARG A 78 6.50 -13.16 -3.32
C ARG A 78 5.63 -11.97 -3.73
N SER A 79 5.73 -10.87 -3.00
CA SER A 79 4.92 -9.66 -3.16
C SER A 79 5.82 -8.42 -3.18
N ALA A 80 5.41 -7.39 -3.91
CA ALA A 80 6.05 -6.07 -3.92
C ALA A 80 5.11 -5.00 -3.37
N TRP A 81 5.65 -3.91 -2.81
CA TRP A 81 4.85 -2.84 -2.18
C TRP A 81 5.02 -1.47 -2.83
N MET A 82 6.09 -1.32 -3.62
CA MET A 82 6.38 -0.23 -4.54
C MET A 82 7.62 -0.62 -5.35
N GLY A 83 7.92 0.10 -6.44
CA GLY A 83 9.16 -0.11 -7.19
C GLY A 83 9.17 0.58 -8.55
N MET A 84 10.20 0.27 -9.33
CA MET A 84 10.34 0.69 -10.72
C MET A 84 10.94 -0.44 -11.57
N ASN A 85 10.66 -0.45 -12.86
CA ASN A 85 11.24 -1.42 -13.80
C ASN A 85 12.14 -0.77 -14.84
N GLU A 86 12.81 -1.62 -15.62
CA GLU A 86 13.79 -1.18 -16.62
C GLU A 86 13.17 -0.43 -17.83
N ALA A 87 11.84 -0.42 -17.95
CA ALA A 87 11.14 0.41 -18.93
C ALA A 87 10.86 1.85 -18.42
N GLY A 88 11.18 2.13 -17.15
CA GLY A 88 10.89 3.42 -16.51
C GLY A 88 9.52 3.52 -15.86
N PHE A 89 8.73 2.44 -15.86
CA PHE A 89 7.45 2.39 -15.17
C PHE A 89 7.64 2.24 -13.66
N CYS A 90 7.02 3.12 -12.88
CA CYS A 90 7.03 3.09 -11.41
C CYS A 90 5.62 2.90 -10.86
N ILE A 91 5.50 2.21 -9.74
CA ILE A 91 4.22 1.96 -9.07
C ILE A 91 4.37 1.95 -7.55
N GLU A 92 3.37 2.48 -6.86
CA GLU A 92 3.16 2.39 -5.43
C GLU A 92 1.67 2.17 -5.12
N ASN A 93 1.30 2.04 -3.84
CA ASN A 93 -0.11 2.01 -3.46
C ASN A 93 -0.35 2.59 -2.05
N SER A 94 -1.57 3.10 -1.83
CA SER A 94 -2.15 3.29 -0.48
C SER A 94 -3.35 2.37 -0.31
N LEU A 95 -3.52 1.79 0.89
CA LEU A 95 -4.71 0.97 1.18
C LEU A 95 -5.90 1.87 1.52
N SER A 96 -7.06 1.55 0.95
CA SER A 96 -8.31 2.31 1.14
C SER A 96 -9.42 1.37 1.58
N THR A 97 -9.22 0.69 2.72
CA THR A 97 -10.07 -0.42 3.16
C THR A 97 -11.51 -0.04 3.50
N ASP A 98 -11.74 1.24 3.77
CA ASP A 98 -13.05 1.86 3.93
C ASP A 98 -13.91 1.77 2.66
N LEU A 99 -13.30 1.67 1.47
CA LEU A 99 -13.98 1.50 0.19
C LEU A 99 -14.32 0.04 -0.15
N ARG A 100 -14.23 -0.88 0.82
CA ARG A 100 -14.42 -2.31 0.56
C ARG A 100 -15.88 -2.62 0.20
N GLN A 101 -16.06 -3.19 -0.99
CA GLN A 101 -17.36 -3.68 -1.44
C GLN A 101 -17.60 -5.14 -0.98
N PRO A 102 -18.87 -5.52 -0.71
CA PRO A 102 -19.23 -6.90 -0.40
C PRO A 102 -19.03 -7.81 -1.62
N GLY A 103 -18.87 -9.12 -1.35
CA GLY A 103 -18.72 -10.16 -2.38
C GLY A 103 -17.32 -10.78 -2.44
N LYS A 104 -17.26 -12.06 -2.85
CA LYS A 104 -16.00 -12.80 -2.98
C LYS A 104 -15.24 -12.32 -4.21
N LYS A 105 -14.00 -11.87 -4.02
CA LYS A 105 -13.07 -11.54 -5.12
C LYS A 105 -12.00 -12.60 -5.21
N THR A 106 -11.71 -13.08 -6.42
CA THR A 106 -10.74 -14.17 -6.66
C THR A 106 -9.45 -13.70 -7.31
N GLY A 107 -9.41 -12.47 -7.82
CA GLY A 107 -8.22 -11.92 -8.44
C GLY A 107 -7.10 -11.55 -7.45
N PRO A 108 -6.10 -10.79 -7.94
CA PRO A 108 -4.84 -10.62 -7.23
C PRO A 108 -5.00 -9.84 -5.93
N ALA A 109 -4.15 -10.19 -4.97
CA ALA A 109 -3.91 -9.38 -3.78
C ALA A 109 -2.96 -8.22 -4.09
N ASN A 110 -2.91 -7.21 -3.22
CA ASN A 110 -2.20 -5.95 -3.46
C ASN A 110 -0.76 -6.17 -3.97
N GLY A 111 0.06 -6.85 -3.18
CA GLY A 111 1.47 -7.00 -3.53
C GLY A 111 1.73 -7.96 -4.70
N LEU A 112 0.78 -8.84 -5.04
CA LEU A 112 0.87 -9.67 -6.25
C LEU A 112 0.54 -8.85 -7.50
N LEU A 113 -0.44 -7.93 -7.40
CA LEU A 113 -0.77 -7.02 -8.50
C LEU A 113 0.37 -6.05 -8.80
N ILE A 114 0.96 -5.43 -7.77
CA ILE A 114 2.12 -4.52 -7.92
C ILE A 114 3.29 -5.28 -8.55
N LYS A 115 3.59 -6.48 -8.03
CA LYS A 115 4.67 -7.29 -8.58
C LYS A 115 4.42 -7.66 -10.05
N ARG A 116 3.18 -8.05 -10.41
CA ARG A 116 2.80 -8.32 -11.80
C ARG A 116 3.00 -7.07 -12.66
N ALA A 117 2.53 -5.90 -12.22
CA ALA A 117 2.70 -4.65 -12.95
C ALA A 117 4.17 -4.31 -13.19
N LEU A 118 5.02 -4.40 -12.16
CA LEU A 118 6.46 -4.16 -12.29
C LEU A 118 7.12 -5.08 -13.31
N LEU A 119 6.69 -6.35 -13.37
CA LEU A 119 7.28 -7.35 -14.26
C LEU A 119 6.75 -7.28 -15.70
N THR A 120 5.62 -6.62 -15.97
CA THR A 120 4.95 -6.68 -17.29
C THR A 120 4.55 -5.35 -17.91
N CYS A 121 4.30 -4.30 -17.13
CA CYS A 121 3.83 -3.00 -17.63
C CYS A 121 5.02 -2.11 -18.04
N ARG A 122 4.98 -1.51 -19.22
CA ARG A 122 5.98 -0.52 -19.67
C ARG A 122 5.49 0.91 -19.48
N THR A 123 4.17 1.10 -19.48
CA THR A 123 3.52 2.42 -19.46
C THR A 123 2.34 2.44 -18.48
N VAL A 124 1.87 3.64 -18.14
CA VAL A 124 0.62 3.88 -17.40
C VAL A 124 -0.57 3.25 -18.14
N ALA A 125 -0.56 3.27 -19.48
CA ALA A 125 -1.59 2.63 -20.30
C ALA A 125 -1.62 1.10 -20.14
N ASP A 126 -0.47 0.45 -19.99
CA ASP A 126 -0.41 -0.99 -19.70
C ASP A 126 -0.98 -1.32 -18.33
N PHE A 127 -0.71 -0.47 -17.34
CA PHE A 127 -1.28 -0.66 -16.01
C PHE A 127 -2.80 -0.46 -15.99
N LYS A 128 -3.31 0.52 -16.74
CA LYS A 128 -4.76 0.69 -16.93
C LYS A 128 -5.40 -0.57 -17.51
N ARG A 129 -4.81 -1.14 -18.57
CA ARG A 129 -5.27 -2.42 -19.15
C ARG A 129 -5.25 -3.56 -18.13
N LEU A 130 -4.19 -3.66 -17.32
CA LEU A 130 -4.12 -4.65 -16.25
C LEU A 130 -5.24 -4.48 -15.20
N LEU A 131 -5.64 -3.25 -14.87
CA LEU A 131 -6.79 -2.98 -14.00
C LEU A 131 -8.11 -3.42 -14.67
N GLU A 132 -8.28 -3.14 -15.95
CA GLU A 132 -9.47 -3.54 -16.71
C GLU A 132 -9.60 -5.07 -16.77
N ASP A 133 -8.53 -5.78 -17.14
CA ASP A 133 -8.49 -7.25 -17.20
C ASP A 133 -8.81 -7.89 -15.84
N THR A 134 -8.44 -7.24 -14.74
CA THR A 134 -8.67 -7.75 -13.39
C THR A 134 -9.99 -7.28 -12.79
N ASN A 135 -10.82 -6.50 -13.50
CA ASN A 135 -12.15 -6.12 -13.04
C ASN A 135 -13.11 -7.31 -13.02
N GLN A 136 -13.02 -8.23 -14.00
CA GLN A 136 -13.93 -9.36 -14.12
C GLN A 136 -13.84 -10.32 -12.92
N SER A 137 -12.64 -10.73 -12.54
CA SER A 137 -12.40 -11.53 -11.31
C SER A 137 -12.51 -10.71 -10.02
N GLY A 138 -12.40 -9.38 -10.19
CA GLY A 138 -12.19 -8.40 -9.14
C GLY A 138 -10.88 -8.60 -8.38
N ARG A 139 -10.45 -7.59 -7.65
CA ARG A 139 -9.21 -7.62 -6.88
C ARG A 139 -9.49 -7.85 -5.40
N ARG A 140 -8.65 -8.64 -4.73
CA ARG A 140 -8.71 -8.81 -3.27
C ARG A 140 -8.14 -7.61 -2.52
N THR A 141 -7.45 -6.73 -3.24
CA THR A 141 -7.00 -5.43 -2.75
C THR A 141 -8.08 -4.37 -2.90
N VAL A 142 -8.15 -3.48 -1.92
CA VAL A 142 -8.87 -2.21 -1.97
C VAL A 142 -7.81 -1.14 -1.72
N ALA A 143 -7.38 -0.49 -2.79
CA ALA A 143 -6.21 0.39 -2.77
C ALA A 143 -6.29 1.42 -3.89
N ASN A 144 -5.71 2.58 -3.63
CA ASN A 144 -5.32 3.55 -4.64
C ASN A 144 -3.90 3.22 -5.10
N PHE A 145 -3.63 3.31 -6.40
CA PHE A 145 -2.31 3.08 -6.99
C PHE A 145 -1.79 4.37 -7.62
N GLY A 146 -0.64 4.85 -7.17
CA GLY A 146 0.13 5.86 -7.89
C GLY A 146 1.06 5.20 -8.89
N VAL A 147 1.07 5.69 -10.14
CA VAL A 147 1.95 5.21 -11.20
C VAL A 147 2.49 6.38 -12.02
N ILE A 148 3.73 6.23 -12.49
CA ILE A 148 4.37 7.13 -13.47
C ILE A 148 5.13 6.28 -14.47
N ASP A 149 5.30 6.79 -15.69
CA ASP A 149 6.18 6.24 -16.73
C ASP A 149 7.18 7.30 -17.22
N ALA A 150 8.11 6.87 -18.08
CA ALA A 150 9.19 7.67 -18.63
C ALA A 150 8.74 8.58 -19.78
#